data_AF-A0A922Y7H4-F1
#
_entry.id   AF-A0A922Y7H4-F1
#
_cell.length_a   1.000
_cell.length_b   1.000
_cell.length_c   1.000
_cell.angle_alpha   90.00
_cell.angle_beta   90.00
_cell.angle_gamma   90.00
#
_symmetry.space_group_name_H-M   'P 1'
#
loop_
_entity.id
_entity.type
_entity.pdbx_description
1 polymer ?
#
loop_
_entity_poly.entity_id
_entity_poly.type
_entity_poly.pdbx_seq_one_letter_code
_entity_poly.pdbx_strand_id
1 'polypeptide(L)'
;MFDVQTEELIWGGRKLVLETGKIARQADGAVLATYGETVVLATIVSAKEPKPGFDFFPLTVNYQEKTFAAGRIPGGYFKREGRPTEKETLVSRLIDRPIRPLFVEGYKNDTQVIVTVLQHDLENDPDIVAMVAASAALTLSGVPFMGPVGAARVGYIDGAYKLNPLIEEVKESQLDLVVAGTQDAVLMVESEAKELTEEVMLGAVMFGHKHFQPVIDAIIRLAEKAAKEPRDYTPADNSVVLDAVLKLVDADLRAAYKITTKAERYKALDAAKAKVQALVSAEPDGKTTFTKEQVAGQFKEAQAKVVRWTILDDGVRIDGRDVKTVRKIVAEAGILPRTHGSSLFTRGETQALVVTTLGTGDDEQFIDSLEGTYKETFLLHYNFPP
;
A
#
# COMPACT_ATOMS: atom_id res chain seq x y z
N MET A 1 -8.36 28.26 -25.08
CA MET A 1 -7.72 28.49 -23.78
C MET A 1 -8.00 27.25 -22.93
N PHE A 2 -7.06 26.80 -22.08
CA PHE A 2 -7.30 25.62 -21.24
C PHE A 2 -8.29 25.96 -20.13
N ASP A 3 -9.21 25.03 -19.81
CA ASP A 3 -10.06 25.12 -18.62
C ASP A 3 -9.27 24.57 -17.45
N VAL A 4 -8.71 25.45 -16.62
CA VAL A 4 -7.83 25.11 -15.51
C VAL A 4 -8.60 25.30 -14.22
N GLN A 5 -8.68 24.22 -13.44
CA GLN A 5 -9.33 24.23 -12.13
C GLN A 5 -8.27 24.06 -11.06
N THR A 6 -8.35 24.88 -10.02
CA THR A 6 -7.34 24.95 -8.96
C THR A 6 -8.02 25.01 -7.60
N GLU A 7 -7.49 24.24 -6.65
CA GLU A 7 -7.80 24.35 -5.22
C GLU A 7 -6.51 24.63 -4.44
N GLU A 8 -6.62 25.43 -3.39
CA GLU A 8 -5.49 25.86 -2.59
C GLU A 8 -5.83 25.81 -1.09
N LEU A 9 -4.86 25.45 -0.26
CA LEU A 9 -4.97 25.57 1.19
C LEU A 9 -3.60 25.78 1.85
N ILE A 10 -3.63 26.31 3.07
CA ILE A 10 -2.45 26.30 3.94
C ILE A 10 -2.49 25.04 4.79
N TRP A 11 -1.45 24.23 4.69
CA TRP A 11 -1.33 22.93 5.35
C TRP A 11 0.05 22.78 5.97
N GLY A 12 0.12 22.58 7.29
CA GLY A 12 1.41 22.53 8.00
C GLY A 12 2.29 23.77 7.78
N GLY A 13 1.66 24.96 7.74
CA GLY A 13 2.35 26.25 7.54
C GLY A 13 2.77 26.57 6.11
N ARG A 14 2.56 25.66 5.15
CA ARG A 14 2.94 25.83 3.73
C ARG A 14 1.72 25.78 2.83
N LYS A 15 1.84 26.40 1.66
CA LYS A 15 0.78 26.40 0.65
C LYS A 15 0.78 25.07 -0.10
N LEU A 16 -0.37 24.41 -0.14
CA LEU A 16 -0.67 23.28 -1.03
C LEU A 16 -1.58 23.78 -2.15
N VAL A 17 -1.23 23.50 -3.40
CA VAL A 17 -2.00 23.82 -4.60
C VAL A 17 -2.25 22.54 -5.38
N LEU A 18 -3.49 22.31 -5.79
CA LEU A 18 -3.90 21.20 -6.64
C LEU A 18 -4.48 21.77 -7.93
N GLU A 19 -3.80 21.55 -9.06
CA GLU A 19 -4.19 22.04 -10.38
C GLU A 19 -4.54 20.89 -11.33
N THR A 20 -5.61 21.02 -12.10
CA THR A 20 -5.99 20.09 -13.17
C THR A 20 -6.46 20.81 -14.43
N GLY A 21 -6.68 20.05 -15.51
CA GLY A 21 -7.23 20.57 -16.79
C GLY A 21 -6.19 21.16 -17.75
N LYS A 22 -4.97 21.42 -17.30
CA LYS A 22 -3.86 21.94 -18.14
C LYS A 22 -2.96 20.83 -18.72
N ILE A 23 -2.43 19.97 -17.85
CA ILE A 23 -1.40 18.97 -18.18
C ILE A 23 -2.02 17.57 -18.27
N ALA A 24 -1.51 16.72 -19.18
CA ALA A 24 -1.86 15.30 -19.30
C ALA A 24 -3.37 15.00 -19.45
N ARG A 25 -4.12 15.86 -20.16
CA ARG A 25 -5.59 15.79 -20.35
C ARG A 25 -6.12 14.48 -20.98
N GLN A 26 -5.25 13.66 -21.56
CA GLN A 26 -5.61 12.34 -22.11
C GLN A 26 -5.72 11.26 -21.03
N ALA A 27 -5.08 11.44 -19.86
CA ALA A 27 -5.24 10.54 -18.74
C ALA A 27 -6.67 10.56 -18.22
N ASP A 28 -7.13 9.50 -17.55
CA ASP A 28 -8.43 9.49 -16.88
C ASP A 28 -8.48 10.56 -15.80
N GLY A 29 -7.43 10.69 -14.98
CA GLY A 29 -7.23 11.81 -14.06
C GLY A 29 -5.80 12.32 -14.10
N ALA A 30 -5.61 13.63 -13.94
CA ALA A 30 -4.28 14.23 -13.84
C ALA A 30 -4.31 15.44 -12.90
N VAL A 31 -3.40 15.48 -11.93
CA VAL A 31 -3.28 16.59 -10.98
C VAL A 31 -1.81 16.97 -10.86
N LEU A 32 -1.53 18.25 -11.08
CA LEU A 32 -0.26 18.87 -10.74
C LEU A 32 -0.40 19.43 -9.32
N ALA A 33 0.33 18.86 -8.36
CA ALA A 33 0.30 19.29 -6.98
C ALA A 33 1.60 20.02 -6.63
N THR A 34 1.47 21.15 -5.95
CA THR A 34 2.59 21.95 -5.44
C THR A 34 2.45 22.08 -3.93
N TYR A 35 3.48 21.71 -3.17
CA TYR A 35 3.54 21.91 -1.73
C TYR A 35 4.80 22.68 -1.37
N GLY A 36 4.64 23.93 -0.91
CA GLY A 36 5.77 24.86 -0.87
C GLY A 36 6.23 25.16 -2.29
N GLU A 37 7.47 24.79 -2.63
CA GLU A 37 8.02 24.87 -3.98
C GLU A 37 8.30 23.49 -4.61
N THR A 38 8.06 22.39 -3.89
CA THR A 38 8.09 21.02 -4.45
C THR A 38 6.85 20.76 -5.30
N VAL A 39 7.05 20.25 -6.52
CA VAL A 39 6.00 20.03 -7.53
C VAL A 39 6.03 18.60 -8.03
N VAL A 40 4.87 17.94 -8.01
CA VAL A 40 4.67 16.58 -8.53
C VAL A 40 3.48 16.53 -9.48
N LEU A 41 3.58 15.70 -10.52
CA LEU A 41 2.48 15.41 -11.43
C LEU A 41 2.02 13.97 -11.23
N ALA A 42 0.77 13.80 -10.81
CA ALA A 42 0.11 12.49 -10.76
C ALA A 42 -0.81 12.30 -11.97
N THR A 43 -0.76 11.12 -12.58
CA THR A 43 -1.64 10.71 -13.67
C THR A 43 -2.20 9.31 -13.42
N ILE A 44 -3.48 9.14 -13.73
CA ILE A 44 -4.23 7.89 -13.59
C ILE A 44 -4.78 7.49 -14.94
N VAL A 45 -4.55 6.23 -15.31
CA VAL A 45 -5.20 5.61 -16.46
C VAL A 45 -5.70 4.24 -16.03
N SER A 46 -6.95 3.95 -16.35
CA SER A 46 -7.55 2.65 -16.06
C SER A 46 -8.26 2.12 -17.30
N ALA A 47 -8.02 0.86 -17.64
CA ALA A 47 -8.71 0.19 -18.74
C ALA A 47 -10.23 0.28 -18.56
N LYS A 48 -10.97 0.34 -19.68
CA LYS A 48 -12.45 0.36 -19.64
C LYS A 48 -13.04 -1.04 -19.41
N GLU A 49 -12.31 -2.08 -19.79
CA GLU A 49 -12.70 -3.47 -19.62
C GLU A 49 -11.61 -4.26 -18.86
N PRO A 50 -11.97 -5.27 -18.06
CA PRO A 50 -11.02 -6.15 -17.41
C PRO A 50 -10.32 -7.07 -18.42
N LYS A 51 -9.06 -7.41 -18.17
CA LYS A 51 -8.32 -8.38 -19.01
C LYS A 51 -8.87 -9.80 -18.78
N PRO A 52 -9.16 -10.57 -19.84
CA PRO A 52 -9.56 -11.97 -19.69
C PRO A 52 -8.50 -12.79 -18.92
N GLY A 53 -8.93 -13.65 -18.02
CA GLY A 53 -8.05 -14.54 -17.25
C GLY A 53 -7.37 -13.91 -16.03
N PHE A 54 -7.57 -12.62 -15.75
CA PHE A 54 -7.09 -12.00 -14.51
C PHE A 54 -8.05 -12.32 -13.36
N ASP A 55 -7.58 -13.05 -12.35
CA ASP A 55 -8.35 -13.37 -11.15
C ASP A 55 -8.12 -12.35 -10.02
N PHE A 56 -7.18 -11.43 -10.17
CA PHE A 56 -6.81 -10.37 -9.22
C PHE A 56 -7.00 -8.95 -9.81
N PHE A 57 -6.96 -7.93 -8.95
CA PHE A 57 -7.00 -6.53 -9.36
C PHE A 57 -5.59 -6.04 -9.78
N PRO A 58 -5.35 -5.72 -11.07
CA PRO A 58 -4.06 -5.25 -11.56
C PRO A 58 -3.92 -3.74 -11.31
N LEU A 59 -3.42 -3.38 -10.13
CA LEU A 59 -3.00 -2.03 -9.80
C LEU A 59 -1.48 -1.95 -9.82
N THR A 60 -0.96 -1.00 -10.60
CA THR A 60 0.46 -0.66 -10.64
C THR A 60 0.66 0.80 -10.26
N VAL A 61 1.55 1.05 -9.31
CA VAL A 61 1.94 2.40 -8.89
C VAL A 61 3.41 2.62 -9.21
N ASN A 62 3.72 3.69 -9.92
CA ASN A 62 5.09 4.11 -10.22
C ASN A 62 5.28 5.55 -9.77
N TYR A 63 5.98 5.73 -8.65
CA TYR A 63 6.56 7.00 -8.27
C TYR A 63 7.96 7.12 -8.90
N GLN A 64 8.27 8.27 -9.49
CA GLN A 64 9.53 8.52 -10.18
C GLN A 64 10.06 9.92 -9.88
N GLU A 65 11.35 10.00 -9.63
CA GLU A 65 12.09 11.24 -9.43
C GLU A 65 12.88 11.57 -10.70
N LYS A 66 12.81 12.82 -11.15
CA LYS A 66 13.65 13.31 -12.24
C LYS A 66 14.73 14.19 -11.65
N THR A 67 16.00 13.95 -11.98
CA THR A 67 17.11 14.69 -11.35
C THR A 67 17.09 16.17 -11.70
N PHE A 68 16.47 16.53 -12.82
CA PHE A 68 16.22 17.93 -13.17
C PHE A 68 15.33 18.65 -12.16
N ALA A 69 14.52 17.93 -11.37
CA ALA A 69 13.68 18.51 -10.32
C ALA A 69 14.52 19.24 -9.27
N ALA A 70 15.76 18.81 -9.06
CA ALA A 70 16.76 19.45 -8.21
C ALA A 70 17.85 20.19 -9.01
N GLY A 71 17.65 20.41 -10.32
CA GLY A 71 18.64 21.09 -11.18
C GLY A 71 19.91 20.30 -11.47
N ARG A 72 19.88 18.95 -11.37
CA ARG A 72 21.07 18.09 -11.53
C ARG A 72 20.95 17.13 -12.72
N ILE A 73 22.10 16.69 -13.23
CA ILE A 73 22.22 15.62 -14.24
C ILE A 73 22.55 14.31 -13.51
N PRO A 74 21.97 13.15 -13.87
CA PRO A 74 22.22 11.90 -13.16
C PRO A 74 23.71 11.50 -13.12
N GLY A 75 24.17 11.00 -11.98
CA GLY A 75 25.57 10.60 -11.79
C GLY A 75 26.01 9.40 -12.64
N GLY A 76 25.08 8.49 -12.98
CA GLY A 76 25.35 7.24 -13.69
C GLY A 76 26.01 7.40 -15.07
N TYR A 77 26.59 6.32 -15.59
CA TYR A 77 27.34 6.32 -16.87
C TYR A 77 26.52 6.88 -18.05
N PHE A 78 25.23 6.54 -18.12
CA PHE A 78 24.33 6.93 -19.21
C PHE A 78 23.75 8.35 -19.09
N LYS A 79 23.98 9.05 -17.97
CA LYS A 79 23.44 10.40 -17.69
C LYS A 79 21.92 10.52 -17.89
N ARG A 80 21.21 9.43 -17.58
CA ARG A 80 19.75 9.31 -17.67
C ARG A 80 19.25 8.44 -16.52
N GLU A 81 18.13 8.79 -15.93
CA GLU A 81 17.44 7.97 -14.93
C GLU A 81 16.98 6.65 -15.55
N GLY A 82 17.16 5.56 -14.81
CA GLY A 82 17.00 4.21 -15.32
C GLY A 82 16.01 3.41 -14.48
N ARG A 83 16.53 2.37 -13.82
CA ARG A 83 15.74 1.52 -12.92
C ARG A 83 15.32 2.33 -11.68
N PRO A 84 14.15 2.03 -11.10
CA PRO A 84 13.72 2.67 -9.86
C PRO A 84 14.75 2.51 -8.75
N THR A 85 14.99 3.59 -8.03
CA THR A 85 15.78 3.61 -6.79
C THR A 85 15.02 2.97 -5.63
N GLU A 86 15.69 2.82 -4.48
CA GLU A 86 15.04 2.38 -3.25
C GLU A 86 13.92 3.34 -2.83
N LYS A 87 14.19 4.65 -2.75
CA LYS A 87 13.19 5.68 -2.44
C LYS A 87 12.01 5.60 -3.41
N GLU A 88 12.28 5.48 -4.72
CA GLU A 88 11.21 5.39 -5.71
C GLU A 88 10.32 4.15 -5.52
N THR A 89 10.92 3.01 -5.18
CA THR A 89 10.20 1.76 -4.91
C THR A 89 9.41 1.83 -3.60
N LEU A 90 10.01 2.38 -2.54
CA LEU A 90 9.37 2.52 -1.23
C LEU A 90 8.19 3.49 -1.29
N VAL A 91 8.34 4.65 -1.92
CA VAL A 91 7.26 5.63 -2.08
C VAL A 91 6.15 5.09 -3.00
N SER A 92 6.51 4.32 -4.05
CA SER A 92 5.51 3.61 -4.86
C SER A 92 4.65 2.68 -4.01
N ARG A 93 5.26 1.93 -3.08
CA ARG A 93 4.53 1.09 -2.11
C ARG A 93 3.73 1.91 -1.10
N LEU A 94 4.26 3.06 -0.67
CA LEU A 94 3.62 3.97 0.27
C LEU A 94 2.32 4.54 -0.29
N ILE A 95 2.30 4.88 -1.59
CA ILE A 95 1.10 5.30 -2.32
C ILE A 95 0.15 4.12 -2.57
N ASP A 96 0.67 2.96 -2.99
CA ASP A 96 -0.14 1.77 -3.34
C ASP A 96 -0.98 1.24 -2.16
N ARG A 97 -0.35 1.10 -1.00
CA ARG A 97 -0.97 0.48 0.20
C ARG A 97 -2.31 1.09 0.62
N PRO A 98 -2.46 2.42 0.78
CA PRO A 98 -3.73 3.01 1.18
C PRO A 98 -4.77 3.04 0.05
N ILE A 99 -4.39 3.11 -1.23
CA ILE A 99 -5.37 3.22 -2.33
C ILE A 99 -5.90 1.86 -2.79
N ARG A 100 -5.08 0.79 -2.73
CA ARG A 100 -5.45 -0.55 -3.20
C ARG A 100 -6.74 -1.10 -2.58
N PRO A 101 -6.99 -1.00 -1.26
CA PRO A 101 -8.21 -1.53 -0.66
C PRO A 101 -9.45 -0.66 -0.93
N LEU A 102 -9.31 0.53 -1.52
CA LEU A 102 -10.42 1.47 -1.76
C LEU A 102 -11.04 1.34 -3.15
N PHE A 103 -10.54 0.45 -3.99
CA PHE A 103 -11.24 0.14 -5.24
C PHE A 103 -12.49 -0.70 -4.94
N VAL A 104 -13.58 -0.36 -5.61
CA VAL A 104 -14.87 -1.04 -5.42
C VAL A 104 -14.70 -2.55 -5.65
N GLU A 105 -15.32 -3.36 -4.79
CA GLU A 105 -15.15 -4.80 -4.78
C GLU A 105 -15.42 -5.43 -6.16
N GLY A 106 -14.53 -6.33 -6.58
CA GLY A 106 -14.62 -7.01 -7.88
C GLY A 106 -14.04 -6.20 -9.05
N TYR A 107 -13.63 -4.95 -8.86
CA TYR A 107 -13.01 -4.15 -9.90
C TYR A 107 -11.66 -4.76 -10.31
N LYS A 108 -11.50 -5.12 -11.58
CA LYS A 108 -10.31 -5.85 -12.11
C LYS A 108 -9.74 -5.22 -13.38
N ASN A 109 -10.04 -3.96 -13.62
CA ASN A 109 -9.51 -3.25 -14.77
C ASN A 109 -8.08 -2.82 -14.48
N ASP A 110 -7.19 -3.06 -15.45
CA ASP A 110 -5.78 -2.67 -15.36
C ASP A 110 -5.67 -1.17 -15.12
N THR A 111 -5.16 -0.81 -13.95
CA THR A 111 -5.13 0.55 -13.44
C THR A 111 -3.70 0.93 -13.10
N GLN A 112 -3.24 2.03 -13.70
CA GLN A 112 -1.91 2.55 -13.52
C GLN A 112 -1.95 3.94 -12.89
N VAL A 113 -1.15 4.10 -11.84
CA VAL A 113 -0.89 5.37 -11.17
C VAL A 113 0.57 5.72 -11.42
N ILE A 114 0.83 6.86 -12.05
CA ILE A 114 2.19 7.38 -12.22
C ILE A 114 2.28 8.71 -11.51
N VAL A 115 3.25 8.86 -10.62
CA VAL A 115 3.58 10.14 -9.98
C VAL A 115 5.01 10.49 -10.34
N THR A 116 5.21 11.67 -10.93
CA THR A 116 6.53 12.16 -11.34
C THR A 116 6.86 13.43 -10.59
N VAL A 117 8.00 13.44 -9.89
CA VAL A 117 8.54 14.66 -9.28
C VAL A 117 9.15 15.53 -10.37
N LEU A 118 8.67 16.77 -10.46
CA LEU A 118 9.07 17.74 -11.48
C LEU A 118 9.92 18.87 -10.92
N GLN A 119 9.74 19.20 -9.64
CA GLN A 119 10.52 20.20 -8.92
C GLN A 119 10.66 19.78 -7.45
N HIS A 120 11.82 20.00 -6.87
CA HIS A 120 12.13 19.71 -5.48
C HIS A 120 12.79 20.93 -4.84
N ASP A 121 12.24 21.43 -3.73
CA ASP A 121 12.70 22.66 -3.09
C ASP A 121 13.79 22.47 -2.02
N LEU A 122 14.16 21.21 -1.79
CA LEU A 122 15.17 20.76 -0.81
C LEU A 122 14.72 20.89 0.65
N GLU A 123 13.47 21.27 0.89
CA GLU A 123 12.91 21.38 2.24
C GLU A 123 11.74 20.42 2.46
N ASN A 124 10.89 20.25 1.45
CA ASN A 124 9.68 19.45 1.48
C ASN A 124 9.90 18.13 0.73
N ASP A 125 9.90 17.01 1.46
CA ASP A 125 9.94 15.68 0.85
C ASP A 125 8.73 15.50 -0.09
N PRO A 126 8.95 15.09 -1.36
CA PRO A 126 7.90 14.91 -2.35
C PRO A 126 6.94 13.75 -2.04
N ASP A 127 7.29 12.83 -1.15
CA ASP A 127 6.51 11.62 -0.90
C ASP A 127 5.06 11.90 -0.44
N ILE A 128 4.86 12.81 0.51
CA ILE A 128 3.55 13.17 1.03
C ILE A 128 2.71 13.88 -0.03
N VAL A 129 3.28 14.85 -0.75
CA VAL A 129 2.56 15.54 -1.81
C VAL A 129 2.26 14.60 -2.99
N ALA A 130 3.11 13.60 -3.24
CA ALA A 130 2.87 12.57 -4.24
C ALA A 130 1.67 11.67 -3.86
N MET A 131 1.53 11.29 -2.59
CA MET A 131 0.36 10.57 -2.09
C MET A 131 -0.92 11.39 -2.26
N VAL A 132 -0.88 12.68 -1.90
CA VAL A 132 -2.00 13.61 -2.07
C VAL A 132 -2.37 13.80 -3.54
N ALA A 133 -1.38 13.97 -4.42
CA ALA A 133 -1.60 14.12 -5.86
C ALA A 133 -2.21 12.86 -6.49
N ALA A 134 -1.74 11.67 -6.10
CA ALA A 134 -2.29 10.40 -6.57
C ALA A 134 -3.75 10.24 -6.15
N SER A 135 -4.05 10.55 -4.88
CA SER A 135 -5.41 10.55 -4.34
C SER A 135 -6.33 11.53 -5.07
N ALA A 136 -5.86 12.75 -5.33
CA ALA A 136 -6.60 13.75 -6.09
C ALA A 136 -6.87 13.27 -7.52
N ALA A 137 -5.83 12.81 -8.23
CA ALA A 137 -5.96 12.35 -9.60
C ALA A 137 -6.88 11.12 -9.72
N LEU A 138 -6.86 10.20 -8.74
CA LEU A 138 -7.79 9.05 -8.68
C LEU A 138 -9.24 9.52 -8.51
N THR A 139 -9.47 10.44 -7.57
CA THR A 139 -10.81 10.97 -7.29
C THR A 139 -11.38 11.70 -8.51
N LEU A 140 -10.55 12.42 -9.27
CA LEU A 140 -10.96 13.11 -10.49
C LEU A 140 -11.18 12.17 -11.70
N SER A 141 -10.66 10.95 -11.65
CA SER A 141 -10.59 10.05 -12.81
C SER A 141 -11.92 9.40 -13.23
N GLY A 142 -12.91 9.41 -12.33
CA GLY A 142 -14.17 8.66 -12.47
C GLY A 142 -14.01 7.13 -12.31
N VAL A 143 -12.80 6.62 -12.02
CA VAL A 143 -12.60 5.19 -11.73
C VAL A 143 -13.31 4.82 -10.41
N PRO A 144 -13.90 3.61 -10.28
CA PRO A 144 -14.58 3.15 -9.06
C PRO A 144 -13.66 3.05 -7.84
N PHE A 145 -13.39 4.19 -7.21
CA PHE A 145 -12.47 4.39 -6.10
C PHE A 145 -13.20 5.12 -4.98
N MET A 146 -13.21 4.53 -3.78
CA MET A 146 -13.94 4.98 -2.59
C MET A 146 -13.14 5.97 -1.73
N GLY A 147 -12.20 6.71 -2.33
CA GLY A 147 -11.49 7.79 -1.65
C GLY A 147 -12.30 9.09 -1.57
N PRO A 148 -11.65 10.24 -1.27
CA PRO A 148 -10.22 10.45 -1.32
C PRO A 148 -9.45 9.93 -0.10
N VAL A 149 -8.14 9.80 -0.27
CA VAL A 149 -7.15 9.55 0.79
C VAL A 149 -6.36 10.83 1.11
N GLY A 150 -6.22 11.14 2.39
CA GLY A 150 -5.24 12.11 2.89
C GLY A 150 -3.97 11.39 3.34
N ALA A 151 -2.86 12.11 3.37
CA ALA A 151 -1.59 11.63 3.91
C ALA A 151 -0.91 12.75 4.70
N ALA A 152 -0.12 12.40 5.71
CA ALA A 152 0.68 13.33 6.49
C ALA A 152 1.94 12.65 7.01
N ARG A 153 3.02 13.42 7.17
CA ARG A 153 4.19 13.04 7.95
C ARG A 153 4.12 13.71 9.32
N VAL A 154 4.48 12.99 10.37
CA VAL A 154 4.44 13.46 11.76
C VAL A 154 5.81 13.26 12.39
N GLY A 155 6.41 14.38 12.80
CA GLY A 155 7.61 14.41 13.63
C GLY A 155 7.28 14.52 15.11
N TYR A 156 8.26 14.20 15.97
CA TYR A 156 8.20 14.41 17.40
C TYR A 156 9.47 15.12 17.88
N ILE A 157 9.34 16.42 18.14
CA ILE A 157 10.46 17.34 18.44
C ILE A 157 10.09 18.08 19.73
N ASP A 158 11.02 18.14 20.69
CA ASP A 158 10.84 18.81 21.99
C ASP A 158 9.55 18.41 22.73
N GLY A 159 9.14 17.14 22.60
CA GLY A 159 7.95 16.60 23.25
C GLY A 159 6.62 16.95 22.55
N ALA A 160 6.67 17.54 21.35
CA ALA A 160 5.49 17.96 20.59
C ALA A 160 5.42 17.31 19.20
N TYR A 161 4.20 17.01 18.76
CA TYR A 161 3.95 16.57 17.37
C TYR A 161 4.12 17.74 16.40
N LYS A 162 4.84 17.48 15.31
CA LYS A 162 5.01 18.43 14.21
C LYS A 162 4.46 17.87 12.92
N LEU A 163 3.61 18.63 12.24
CA LEU A 163 3.01 18.24 10.96
C LEU A 163 3.96 18.54 9.81
N ASN A 164 4.20 17.52 8.98
CA ASN A 164 5.05 17.57 7.79
C ASN A 164 6.40 18.26 8.07
N PRO A 165 7.19 17.82 9.06
CA PRO A 165 8.49 18.44 9.35
C PRO A 165 9.33 18.57 8.06
N LEU A 166 10.10 19.65 7.95
CA LEU A 166 11.05 19.82 6.85
C LEU A 166 12.14 18.73 6.93
N ILE A 167 12.81 18.46 5.82
CA ILE A 167 13.86 17.44 5.72
C ILE A 167 14.92 17.59 6.83
N GLU A 168 15.39 18.82 7.10
CA GLU A 168 16.35 19.06 8.18
C GLU A 168 15.76 18.82 9.58
N GLU A 169 14.47 19.10 9.78
CA GLU A 169 13.79 18.90 11.06
C GLU A 169 13.53 17.42 11.35
N VAL A 170 13.37 16.59 10.30
CA VAL A 170 13.25 15.13 10.46
C VAL A 170 14.52 14.55 11.10
N LYS A 171 15.71 15.08 10.79
CA LYS A 171 16.98 14.60 11.36
C LYS A 171 17.04 14.78 12.88
N GLU A 172 16.47 15.87 13.37
CA GLU A 172 16.40 16.20 14.81
C GLU A 172 15.22 15.51 15.51
N SER A 173 14.24 15.03 14.74
CA SER A 173 13.04 14.37 15.25
C SER A 173 13.35 13.02 15.92
N GLN A 174 12.55 12.68 16.93
CA GLN A 174 12.51 11.35 17.54
C GLN A 174 11.56 10.39 16.82
N LEU A 175 10.77 10.92 15.88
CA LEU A 175 9.78 10.17 15.11
C LEU A 175 9.81 10.61 13.66
N ASP A 176 9.81 9.65 12.76
CA ASP A 176 9.42 9.84 11.38
C ASP A 176 8.25 8.91 11.07
N LEU A 177 7.02 9.44 11.13
CA LEU A 177 5.81 8.66 10.91
C LEU A 177 5.04 9.20 9.73
N VAL A 178 4.81 8.35 8.72
CA VAL A 178 3.88 8.63 7.63
C VAL A 178 2.58 7.89 7.89
N VAL A 179 1.46 8.62 7.82
CA VAL A 179 0.11 8.08 7.97
C VAL A 179 -0.75 8.50 6.80
N ALA A 180 -1.58 7.58 6.31
CA ALA A 180 -2.58 7.84 5.29
C ALA A 180 -3.91 7.17 5.61
N GLY A 181 -5.01 7.81 5.22
CA GLY A 181 -6.36 7.36 5.52
C GLY A 181 -7.44 8.16 4.81
N THR A 182 -8.69 7.76 5.02
CA THR A 182 -9.89 8.45 4.54
C THR A 182 -10.37 9.45 5.60
N GLN A 183 -11.57 10.00 5.42
CA GLN A 183 -12.22 10.79 6.47
C GLN A 183 -12.50 9.96 7.73
N ASP A 184 -12.83 8.68 7.54
CA ASP A 184 -13.33 7.81 8.61
C ASP A 184 -12.23 7.01 9.32
N ALA A 185 -11.19 6.60 8.57
CA ALA A 185 -10.23 5.63 9.09
C ALA A 185 -8.81 5.80 8.54
N VAL A 186 -7.84 5.50 9.40
CA VAL A 186 -6.45 5.27 9.00
C VAL A 186 -6.33 3.94 8.26
N LEU A 187 -5.70 3.97 7.09
CA LEU A 187 -5.50 2.79 6.24
C LEU A 187 -4.07 2.28 6.26
N MET A 188 -3.11 3.20 6.44
CA MET A 188 -1.69 2.88 6.35
C MET A 188 -0.90 3.73 7.34
N VAL A 189 0.03 3.07 8.04
CA VAL A 189 1.07 3.68 8.86
C VAL A 189 2.40 3.04 8.48
N GLU A 190 3.42 3.87 8.29
CA GLU A 190 4.83 3.50 8.16
C GLU A 190 5.62 4.43 9.07
N SER A 191 6.53 3.91 9.90
CA SER A 191 7.23 4.75 10.87
C SER A 191 8.60 4.23 11.28
N GLU A 192 9.51 5.17 11.49
CA GLU A 192 10.78 4.98 12.20
C GLU A 192 10.77 5.81 13.48
N ALA A 193 11.13 5.23 14.62
CA ALA A 193 11.02 5.88 15.92
C ALA A 193 12.21 5.59 16.84
N LYS A 194 12.65 6.60 17.60
CA LYS A 194 13.71 6.51 18.60
C LYS A 194 13.13 6.13 19.97
N GLU A 195 12.74 4.86 20.11
CA GLU A 195 12.24 4.26 21.37
C GLU A 195 11.12 5.07 22.08
N LEU A 196 10.09 5.47 21.34
CA LEU A 196 8.94 6.20 21.88
C LEU A 196 7.89 5.25 22.50
N THR A 197 7.14 5.75 23.48
CA THR A 197 6.04 5.01 24.11
C THR A 197 4.87 4.79 23.14
N GLU A 198 4.08 3.74 23.38
CA GLU A 198 2.90 3.44 22.56
C GLU A 198 1.88 4.57 22.56
N GLU A 199 1.75 5.31 23.67
CA GLU A 199 0.86 6.48 23.78
C GLU A 199 1.29 7.60 22.81
N VAL A 200 2.59 7.88 22.73
CA VAL A 200 3.14 8.88 21.81
C VAL A 200 2.97 8.43 20.36
N MET A 201 3.25 7.14 20.08
CA MET A 201 3.09 6.58 18.73
C MET A 201 1.63 6.63 18.25
N LEU A 202 0.68 6.24 19.10
CA LEU A 202 -0.75 6.32 18.78
C LEU A 202 -1.21 7.78 18.65
N GLY A 203 -0.73 8.66 19.52
CA GLY A 203 -1.01 10.09 19.46
C GLY A 203 -0.54 10.71 18.14
N ALA A 204 0.62 10.31 17.63
CA ALA A 204 1.12 10.75 16.32
C ALA A 204 0.23 10.29 15.17
N VAL A 205 -0.26 9.04 15.19
CA VAL A 205 -1.21 8.52 14.18
C VAL A 205 -2.50 9.36 14.17
N MET A 206 -3.08 9.61 15.35
CA MET A 206 -4.30 10.41 15.49
C MET A 206 -4.07 11.87 15.11
N PHE A 207 -2.90 12.43 15.43
CA PHE A 207 -2.49 13.76 15.03
C PHE A 207 -2.43 13.87 13.51
N GLY A 208 -1.76 12.95 12.82
CA GLY A 208 -1.70 12.96 11.35
C GLY A 208 -3.08 12.78 10.71
N HIS A 209 -3.90 11.84 11.22
CA HIS A 209 -5.27 11.63 10.74
C HIS A 209 -6.12 12.90 10.79
N LYS A 210 -6.05 13.63 11.91
CA LYS A 210 -6.76 14.91 12.07
C LYS A 210 -6.27 15.97 11.08
N HIS A 211 -4.96 16.04 10.86
CA HIS A 211 -4.34 17.15 10.13
C HIS A 211 -4.32 16.98 8.61
N PHE A 212 -4.55 15.78 8.07
CA PHE A 212 -4.78 15.63 6.63
C PHE A 212 -6.25 15.83 6.22
N GLN A 213 -7.21 15.94 7.15
CA GLN A 213 -8.63 16.12 6.80
C GLN A 213 -8.87 17.33 5.88
N PRO A 214 -8.26 18.52 6.11
CA PRO A 214 -8.44 19.66 5.21
C PRO A 214 -7.96 19.38 3.78
N VAL A 215 -6.99 18.47 3.61
CA VAL A 215 -6.50 18.05 2.29
C VAL A 215 -7.55 17.18 1.59
N ILE A 216 -8.19 16.27 2.30
CA ILE A 216 -9.29 15.46 1.78
C ILE A 216 -10.43 16.39 1.31
N ASP A 217 -10.81 17.36 2.13
CA ASP A 217 -11.86 18.33 1.78
C ASP A 217 -11.48 19.16 0.54
N ALA A 218 -10.20 19.53 0.38
CA ALA A 218 -9.71 20.23 -0.79
C ALA A 218 -9.78 19.36 -2.06
N ILE A 219 -9.46 18.06 -1.96
CA ILE A 219 -9.62 17.12 -3.07
C ILE A 219 -11.09 17.00 -3.47
N ILE A 220 -12.01 16.90 -2.51
CA ILE A 220 -13.45 16.83 -2.78
C ILE A 220 -13.92 18.09 -3.51
N ARG A 221 -13.56 19.29 -3.02
CA ARG A 221 -13.91 20.55 -3.70
C ARG A 221 -13.35 20.65 -5.12
N LEU A 222 -12.15 20.11 -5.37
CA LEU A 222 -11.59 20.06 -6.71
C LEU A 222 -12.38 19.07 -7.59
N ALA A 223 -12.74 17.91 -7.05
CA ALA A 223 -13.52 16.90 -7.74
C ALA A 223 -14.92 17.41 -8.12
N GLU A 224 -15.60 18.15 -7.24
CA GLU A 224 -16.89 18.79 -7.52
C GLU A 224 -16.86 19.73 -8.73
N LYS A 225 -15.69 20.30 -9.05
CA LYS A 225 -15.49 21.22 -10.18
C LYS A 225 -15.00 20.54 -11.45
N ALA A 226 -14.23 19.47 -11.31
CA ALA A 226 -13.37 18.98 -12.39
C ALA A 226 -13.31 17.45 -12.56
N ALA A 227 -13.96 16.67 -11.69
CA ALA A 227 -13.99 15.22 -11.85
C ALA A 227 -14.72 14.83 -13.12
N LYS A 228 -14.25 13.76 -13.75
CA LYS A 228 -14.97 13.12 -14.85
C LYS A 228 -16.18 12.37 -14.34
N GLU A 229 -17.15 12.17 -15.23
CA GLU A 229 -18.30 11.31 -14.96
C GLU A 229 -17.84 9.95 -14.39
N PRO A 230 -18.41 9.53 -13.25
CA PRO A 230 -18.12 8.23 -12.67
C PRO A 230 -18.38 7.11 -13.67
N ARG A 231 -17.45 6.16 -13.76
CA ARG A 231 -17.65 4.95 -14.56
C ARG A 231 -18.74 4.11 -13.91
N ASP A 232 -19.71 3.70 -14.70
CA ASP A 232 -20.71 2.75 -14.25
C ASP A 232 -20.04 1.41 -13.93
N TYR A 233 -20.09 1.02 -12.66
CA TYR A 233 -19.59 -0.25 -12.18
C TYR A 233 -20.40 -0.66 -10.96
N THR A 234 -21.14 -1.76 -11.10
CA THR A 234 -21.87 -2.37 -10.00
C THR A 234 -21.19 -3.70 -9.66
N PRO A 235 -20.76 -3.89 -8.40
CA PRO A 235 -20.27 -5.19 -7.94
C PRO A 235 -21.29 -6.30 -8.21
N ALA A 236 -20.82 -7.46 -8.66
CA ALA A 236 -21.68 -8.62 -8.81
C ALA A 236 -22.14 -9.10 -7.42
N ASP A 237 -23.46 -9.21 -7.23
CA ASP A 237 -24.02 -9.88 -6.05
C ASP A 237 -23.79 -11.38 -6.15
N ASN A 238 -22.86 -11.88 -5.34
CA ASN A 238 -22.52 -13.30 -5.25
C ASN A 238 -23.02 -13.95 -3.94
N SER A 239 -23.92 -13.29 -3.21
CA SER A 239 -24.48 -13.82 -1.95
C SER A 239 -25.09 -15.22 -2.11
N VAL A 240 -25.89 -15.41 -3.17
CA VAL A 240 -26.52 -16.71 -3.48
C VAL A 240 -25.47 -17.80 -3.75
N VAL A 241 -24.39 -17.44 -4.44
CA VAL A 241 -23.27 -18.35 -4.73
C VAL A 241 -22.56 -18.73 -3.42
N LEU A 242 -22.30 -17.73 -2.57
CA LEU A 242 -21.65 -17.92 -1.28
C LEU A 242 -22.46 -18.82 -0.35
N ASP A 243 -23.77 -18.61 -0.28
CA ASP A 243 -24.68 -19.44 0.52
C ASP A 243 -24.69 -20.89 0.02
N ALA A 244 -24.71 -21.09 -1.30
CA ALA A 244 -24.63 -22.41 -1.90
C ALA A 244 -23.29 -23.11 -1.58
N VAL A 245 -22.17 -22.37 -1.65
CA VAL A 245 -20.84 -22.87 -1.27
C VAL A 245 -20.80 -23.23 0.21
N LEU A 246 -21.21 -22.33 1.11
CA LEU A 246 -21.20 -22.57 2.56
C LEU A 246 -22.08 -23.76 2.94
N LYS A 247 -23.28 -23.88 2.36
CA LYS A 247 -24.17 -25.01 2.60
C LYS A 247 -23.53 -26.36 2.25
N LEU A 248 -22.64 -26.38 1.27
CA LEU A 248 -21.98 -27.61 0.82
C LEU A 248 -20.74 -27.96 1.65
N VAL A 249 -19.92 -26.96 2.03
CA VAL A 249 -18.58 -27.23 2.58
C VAL A 249 -18.28 -26.55 3.93
N ASP A 250 -19.19 -25.85 4.58
CA ASP A 250 -18.92 -25.22 5.90
C ASP A 250 -18.37 -26.22 6.91
N ALA A 251 -19.03 -27.38 7.06
CA ALA A 251 -18.59 -28.43 7.98
C ALA A 251 -17.20 -29.00 7.60
N ASP A 252 -16.94 -29.17 6.29
CA ASP A 252 -15.64 -29.63 5.79
C ASP A 252 -14.54 -28.61 6.06
N LEU A 253 -14.81 -27.32 5.84
CA LEU A 253 -13.87 -26.22 6.08
C LEU A 253 -13.56 -26.11 7.57
N ARG A 254 -14.57 -26.17 8.44
CA ARG A 254 -14.39 -26.15 9.90
C ARG A 254 -13.55 -27.34 10.37
N ALA A 255 -13.80 -28.53 9.85
CA ALA A 255 -12.99 -29.71 10.15
C ALA A 255 -11.55 -29.57 9.64
N ALA A 256 -11.38 -29.09 8.40
CA ALA A 256 -10.07 -28.88 7.79
C ALA A 256 -9.21 -27.86 8.56
N TYR A 257 -9.79 -26.74 9.00
CA TYR A 257 -9.06 -25.72 9.75
C TYR A 257 -8.73 -26.10 11.19
N LYS A 258 -9.32 -27.18 11.74
CA LYS A 258 -8.90 -27.80 13.01
C LYS A 258 -7.64 -28.66 12.85
N ILE A 259 -7.26 -29.02 11.62
CA ILE A 259 -6.03 -29.75 11.34
C ILE A 259 -4.84 -28.78 11.47
N THR A 260 -3.97 -29.04 12.44
CA THR A 260 -2.81 -28.19 12.73
C THR A 260 -1.70 -28.39 11.71
N THR A 261 -1.48 -29.63 11.25
CA THR A 261 -0.49 -29.99 10.23
C THR A 261 -0.81 -29.34 8.88
N LYS A 262 0.08 -28.47 8.39
CA LYS A 262 -0.14 -27.69 7.16
C LYS A 262 -0.46 -28.54 5.92
N ALA A 263 0.30 -29.62 5.70
CA ALA A 263 0.12 -30.49 4.53
C ALA A 263 -1.22 -31.23 4.55
N GLU A 264 -1.61 -31.77 5.71
CA GLU A 264 -2.89 -32.47 5.87
C GLU A 264 -4.08 -31.51 5.76
N ARG A 265 -3.94 -30.30 6.32
CA ARG A 265 -4.92 -29.22 6.18
C ARG A 265 -5.12 -28.86 4.71
N TYR A 266 -4.06 -28.67 3.93
CA TYR A 266 -4.21 -28.40 2.49
C TYR A 266 -4.89 -29.53 1.74
N LYS A 267 -4.56 -30.80 2.04
CA LYS A 267 -5.24 -31.94 1.44
C LYS A 267 -6.75 -31.93 1.73
N ALA A 268 -7.16 -31.59 2.96
CA ALA A 268 -8.57 -31.49 3.32
C ALA A 268 -9.27 -30.29 2.63
N LEU A 269 -8.59 -29.15 2.53
CA LEU A 269 -9.10 -27.97 1.81
C LEU A 269 -9.23 -28.23 0.30
N ASP A 270 -8.29 -28.96 -0.30
CA ASP A 270 -8.36 -29.36 -1.71
C ASP A 270 -9.52 -30.34 -1.97
N ALA A 271 -9.80 -31.24 -1.02
CA ALA A 271 -10.97 -32.11 -1.08
C ALA A 271 -12.28 -31.30 -1.00
N ALA A 272 -12.37 -30.32 -0.10
CA ALA A 272 -13.50 -29.40 -0.03
C ALA A 272 -13.64 -28.58 -1.33
N LYS A 273 -12.51 -28.12 -1.89
CA LYS A 273 -12.47 -27.40 -3.18
C LYS A 273 -12.97 -28.27 -4.32
N ALA A 274 -12.65 -29.56 -4.34
CA ALA A 274 -13.16 -30.49 -5.33
C ALA A 274 -14.69 -30.69 -5.20
N LYS A 275 -15.24 -30.71 -3.98
CA LYS A 275 -16.69 -30.82 -3.76
C LYS A 275 -17.45 -29.61 -4.34
N VAL A 276 -16.96 -28.39 -4.14
CA VAL A 276 -17.63 -27.19 -4.67
C VAL A 276 -17.57 -27.10 -6.20
N GLN A 277 -16.67 -27.83 -6.87
CA GLN A 277 -16.69 -27.91 -8.34
C GLN A 277 -17.98 -28.54 -8.88
N ALA A 278 -18.72 -29.32 -8.08
CA ALA A 278 -20.04 -29.82 -8.46
C ALA A 278 -21.09 -28.70 -8.63
N LEU A 279 -20.81 -27.48 -8.14
CA LEU A 279 -21.66 -26.29 -8.36
C LEU A 279 -21.41 -25.63 -9.72
N VAL A 280 -20.38 -26.06 -10.46
CA VAL A 280 -20.00 -25.52 -11.78
C VAL A 280 -20.58 -26.41 -12.87
N SER A 281 -21.23 -25.82 -13.88
CA SER A 281 -21.66 -26.53 -15.09
C SER A 281 -21.01 -25.98 -16.35
N ALA A 282 -20.76 -26.87 -17.32
CA ALA A 282 -20.07 -26.57 -18.57
C ALA A 282 -20.99 -26.12 -19.73
N GLU A 283 -22.31 -26.30 -19.61
CA GLU A 283 -23.29 -25.85 -20.60
C GLU A 283 -24.35 -24.93 -19.94
N PRO A 284 -24.68 -23.77 -20.55
CA PRO A 284 -25.75 -22.88 -20.09
C PRO A 284 -27.13 -23.45 -20.46
N ASP A 285 -27.40 -24.71 -20.12
CA ASP A 285 -28.68 -25.36 -20.40
C ASP A 285 -29.65 -25.16 -19.23
N GLY A 286 -29.97 -23.90 -18.93
CA GLY A 286 -31.10 -23.44 -18.11
C GLY A 286 -31.32 -24.01 -16.69
N LYS A 287 -30.45 -24.92 -16.20
CA LYS A 287 -30.69 -25.76 -15.01
C LYS A 287 -29.49 -25.88 -14.06
N THR A 288 -28.37 -25.17 -14.32
CA THR A 288 -27.26 -25.06 -13.35
C THR A 288 -26.65 -23.66 -13.32
N THR A 289 -26.19 -23.23 -12.15
CA THR A 289 -26.53 -21.91 -11.57
C THR A 289 -25.39 -20.87 -11.51
N PHE A 290 -24.11 -21.24 -11.54
CA PHE A 290 -22.97 -20.32 -11.29
C PHE A 290 -21.73 -20.61 -12.15
N THR A 291 -20.90 -19.60 -12.44
CA THR A 291 -19.64 -19.77 -13.20
C THR A 291 -18.49 -20.32 -12.34
N LYS A 292 -17.46 -20.87 -12.99
CA LYS A 292 -16.25 -21.37 -12.32
C LYS A 292 -15.55 -20.28 -11.51
N GLU A 293 -15.48 -19.07 -12.05
CA GLU A 293 -14.85 -17.90 -11.44
C GLU A 293 -15.61 -17.46 -10.19
N GLN A 294 -16.95 -17.42 -10.26
CA GLN A 294 -17.80 -17.09 -9.12
C GLN A 294 -17.61 -18.10 -7.98
N VAL A 295 -17.68 -19.40 -8.29
CA VAL A 295 -17.50 -20.47 -7.28
C VAL A 295 -16.10 -20.43 -6.67
N ALA A 296 -15.05 -20.24 -7.48
CA ALA A 296 -13.68 -20.17 -6.97
C ALA A 296 -13.45 -18.93 -6.08
N GLY A 297 -14.01 -17.78 -6.44
CA GLY A 297 -13.98 -16.56 -5.63
C GLY A 297 -14.72 -16.74 -4.31
N GLN A 298 -15.96 -17.25 -4.36
CA GLN A 298 -16.78 -17.45 -3.17
C GLN A 298 -16.28 -18.59 -2.27
N PHE A 299 -15.55 -19.57 -2.80
CA PHE A 299 -14.86 -20.56 -1.97
C PHE A 299 -13.74 -19.92 -1.13
N LYS A 300 -12.96 -18.98 -1.69
CA LYS A 300 -11.97 -18.21 -0.91
C LYS A 300 -12.66 -17.33 0.15
N GLU A 301 -13.79 -16.73 -0.18
CA GLU A 301 -14.57 -15.93 0.78
C GLU A 301 -15.15 -16.80 1.90
N ALA A 302 -15.69 -17.97 1.57
CA ALA A 302 -16.16 -18.96 2.55
C ALA A 302 -15.04 -19.42 3.50
N GLN A 303 -13.84 -19.67 2.97
CA GLN A 303 -12.65 -19.96 3.77
C GLN A 303 -12.35 -18.83 4.77
N ALA A 304 -12.35 -17.58 4.31
CA ALA A 304 -12.11 -16.42 5.15
C ALA A 304 -13.17 -16.27 6.25
N LYS A 305 -14.47 -16.43 5.91
CA LYS A 305 -15.58 -16.36 6.88
C LYS A 305 -15.49 -17.45 7.95
N VAL A 306 -15.26 -18.70 7.55
CA VAL A 306 -15.18 -19.83 8.49
C VAL A 306 -14.02 -19.64 9.48
N VAL A 307 -12.84 -19.23 9.00
CA VAL A 307 -11.69 -18.94 9.88
C VAL A 307 -12.03 -17.79 10.85
N ARG A 308 -12.64 -16.72 10.34
CA ARG A 308 -13.01 -15.56 11.17
C ARG A 308 -14.03 -15.91 12.25
N TRP A 309 -15.09 -16.64 11.91
CA TRP A 309 -16.09 -17.10 12.88
C TRP A 309 -15.47 -18.00 13.93
N THR A 310 -14.63 -18.96 13.54
CA THR A 310 -13.97 -19.86 14.49
C THR A 310 -13.10 -19.08 15.49
N ILE A 311 -12.35 -18.07 15.03
CA ILE A 311 -11.54 -17.22 15.93
C ILE A 311 -12.41 -16.38 16.87
N LEU A 312 -13.54 -15.86 16.40
CA LEU A 312 -14.43 -15.02 17.21
C LEU A 312 -15.23 -15.83 18.23
N ASP A 313 -15.74 -16.99 17.83
CA ASP A 313 -16.63 -17.82 18.64
C ASP A 313 -15.84 -18.67 19.65
N ASP A 314 -14.76 -19.32 19.18
CA ASP A 314 -13.99 -20.28 19.98
C ASP A 314 -12.71 -19.66 20.58
N GLY A 315 -12.26 -18.50 20.09
CA GLY A 315 -11.02 -17.85 20.54
C GLY A 315 -9.73 -18.54 20.09
N VAL A 316 -9.83 -19.51 19.18
CA VAL A 316 -8.72 -20.38 18.74
C VAL A 316 -8.38 -20.13 17.27
N ARG A 317 -7.07 -20.05 16.98
CA ARG A 317 -6.52 -19.90 15.61
C ARG A 317 -6.32 -21.25 14.93
N ILE A 318 -6.08 -21.22 13.62
CA ILE A 318 -5.88 -22.40 12.76
C ILE A 318 -4.72 -23.34 13.19
N ASP A 319 -3.80 -22.84 14.01
CA ASP A 319 -2.68 -23.62 14.55
C ASP A 319 -2.89 -24.04 16.02
N GLY A 320 -4.12 -23.90 16.52
CA GLY A 320 -4.55 -24.31 17.86
C GLY A 320 -4.21 -23.33 18.98
N ARG A 321 -3.54 -22.21 18.68
CA ARG A 321 -3.19 -21.18 19.68
C ARG A 321 -4.36 -20.23 19.94
N ASP A 322 -4.38 -19.64 21.14
CA ASP A 322 -5.24 -18.49 21.42
C ASP A 322 -4.75 -17.21 20.70
N VAL A 323 -5.51 -16.12 20.86
CA VAL A 323 -5.22 -14.84 20.19
C VAL A 323 -4.00 -14.08 20.73
N LYS A 324 -3.49 -14.44 21.90
CA LYS A 324 -2.39 -13.79 22.63
C LYS A 324 -1.08 -14.58 22.55
N THR A 325 -1.15 -15.91 22.56
CA THR A 325 0.00 -16.80 22.62
C THR A 325 0.87 -16.69 21.37
N VAL A 326 2.14 -16.36 21.54
CA VAL A 326 3.15 -16.30 20.46
C VAL A 326 3.65 -17.72 20.14
N ARG A 327 4.07 -17.96 18.89
CA ARG A 327 4.68 -19.25 18.48
C ARG A 327 6.01 -19.47 19.21
N LYS A 328 6.42 -20.73 19.36
CA LYS A 328 7.72 -21.09 19.92
C LYS A 328 8.85 -20.34 19.21
N ILE A 329 9.75 -19.76 19.99
CA ILE A 329 10.93 -19.04 19.51
C ILE A 329 12.16 -19.87 19.83
N VAL A 330 13.07 -19.96 18.86
CA VAL A 330 14.42 -20.48 19.00
C VAL A 330 15.35 -19.44 18.39
N ALA A 331 16.33 -19.00 19.16
CA ALA A 331 17.33 -18.03 18.73
C ALA A 331 18.71 -18.62 18.95
N GLU A 332 19.49 -18.69 17.87
CA GLU A 332 20.84 -19.21 17.87
C GLU A 332 21.77 -18.15 17.30
N ALA A 333 22.90 -17.89 17.97
CA ALA A 333 23.91 -16.95 17.53
C ALA A 333 25.20 -17.69 17.17
N GLY A 334 25.98 -17.14 16.23
CA GLY A 334 27.29 -17.68 15.86
C GLY A 334 27.23 -18.99 15.07
N ILE A 335 26.12 -19.27 14.38
CA ILE A 335 25.93 -20.51 13.59
C ILE A 335 26.89 -20.62 12.40
N LEU A 336 27.43 -19.48 11.92
CA LEU A 336 28.48 -19.40 10.91
C LEU A 336 29.75 -18.83 11.55
N PRO A 337 30.73 -19.67 11.96
CA PRO A 337 31.84 -19.24 12.82
C PRO A 337 32.81 -18.22 12.20
N ARG A 338 32.78 -18.04 10.88
CA ARG A 338 33.74 -17.20 10.15
C ARG A 338 33.16 -15.86 9.67
N THR A 339 31.86 -15.65 9.80
CA THR A 339 31.24 -14.35 9.49
C THR A 339 31.46 -13.40 10.68
N HIS A 340 31.40 -12.09 10.46
CA HIS A 340 31.56 -11.13 11.56
C HIS A 340 30.45 -11.27 12.61
N GLY A 341 29.22 -11.51 12.17
CA GLY A 341 28.11 -11.94 13.01
C GLY A 341 27.19 -12.87 12.25
N SER A 342 26.53 -13.81 12.94
CA SER A 342 25.49 -14.65 12.35
C SER A 342 24.44 -15.03 13.39
N SER A 343 23.19 -15.15 12.95
CA SER A 343 22.10 -15.65 13.76
C SER A 343 21.11 -16.46 12.95
N LEU A 344 20.51 -17.45 13.60
CA LEU A 344 19.33 -18.16 13.12
C LEU A 344 18.18 -17.85 14.07
N PHE A 345 17.24 -17.05 13.60
CA PHE A 345 16.03 -16.74 14.36
C PHE A 345 14.86 -17.53 13.79
N THR A 346 14.23 -18.35 14.62
CA THR A 346 13.07 -19.16 14.24
C THR A 346 11.90 -18.86 15.16
N ARG A 347 10.76 -18.49 14.58
CA ARG A 347 9.49 -18.28 15.28
C ARG A 347 8.39 -19.13 14.63
N GLY A 348 8.14 -20.31 15.19
CA GLY A 348 7.30 -21.34 14.58
C GLY A 348 7.84 -21.77 13.22
N GLU A 349 7.03 -21.63 12.16
CA GLU A 349 7.43 -21.97 10.78
C GLU A 349 8.13 -20.82 10.04
N THR A 350 8.34 -19.67 10.68
CA THR A 350 9.07 -18.54 10.07
C THR A 350 10.50 -18.56 10.58
N GLN A 351 11.47 -18.65 9.67
CA GLN A 351 12.90 -18.67 9.99
C GLN A 351 13.65 -17.65 9.15
N ALA A 352 14.62 -16.98 9.77
CA ALA A 352 15.52 -16.05 9.12
C ALA A 352 16.97 -16.37 9.51
N LEU A 353 17.83 -16.53 8.49
CA LEU A 353 19.28 -16.51 8.64
C LEU A 353 19.74 -15.06 8.42
N VAL A 354 20.32 -14.44 9.44
CA VAL A 354 20.83 -13.07 9.37
C VAL A 354 22.33 -13.10 9.60
N VAL A 355 23.08 -12.46 8.70
CA VAL A 355 24.54 -12.37 8.74
C VAL A 355 24.94 -10.91 8.74
N THR A 356 25.77 -10.52 9.70
CA THR A 356 26.32 -9.18 9.82
C THR A 356 27.73 -9.16 9.27
N THR A 357 28.05 -8.12 8.50
CA THR A 357 29.38 -7.86 7.96
C THR A 357 29.79 -6.43 8.32
N LEU A 358 30.96 -6.28 8.94
CA LEU A 358 31.60 -4.99 9.18
C LEU A 358 32.49 -4.63 7.99
N GLY A 359 32.48 -3.35 7.61
CA GLY A 359 33.29 -2.78 6.53
C GLY A 359 33.98 -1.48 6.97
N THR A 360 34.66 -0.83 6.03
CA THR A 360 35.28 0.49 6.21
C THR A 360 34.52 1.56 5.44
N GLY A 361 35.02 2.79 5.41
CA GLY A 361 34.43 3.89 4.62
C GLY A 361 34.40 3.67 3.10
N ASP A 362 35.15 2.67 2.60
CA ASP A 362 35.11 2.25 1.20
C ASP A 362 33.91 1.34 0.89
N ASP A 363 33.31 0.72 1.90
CA ASP A 363 32.15 -0.19 1.80
C ASP A 363 30.80 0.55 1.96
N GLU A 364 30.83 1.85 2.27
CA GLU A 364 29.64 2.70 2.38
C GLU A 364 28.93 2.84 1.03
N GLN A 365 27.60 2.83 1.05
CA GLN A 365 26.82 2.95 -0.18
C GLN A 365 26.57 4.42 -0.50
N PHE A 366 26.99 4.86 -1.69
CA PHE A 366 26.58 6.17 -2.20
C PHE A 366 25.11 6.13 -2.62
N ILE A 367 24.31 7.02 -2.02
CA ILE A 367 22.91 7.24 -2.40
C ILE A 367 22.83 8.58 -3.11
N ASP A 368 22.54 8.55 -4.42
CA ASP A 368 22.30 9.75 -5.22
C ASP A 368 20.83 10.16 -5.13
N SER A 369 20.45 10.76 -4.00
CA SER A 369 19.09 11.26 -3.75
C SER A 369 18.87 12.64 -4.39
N LEU A 370 17.62 13.07 -4.62
CA LEU A 370 17.32 14.43 -5.12
C LEU A 370 17.87 15.55 -4.22
N GLU A 371 17.88 15.33 -2.91
CA GLU A 371 18.32 16.28 -1.88
C GLU A 371 19.84 16.49 -1.89
N GLY A 372 20.57 15.50 -2.42
CA GLY A 372 22.01 15.49 -2.43
C GLY A 372 22.54 14.07 -2.42
N THR A 373 23.78 13.91 -2.87
CA THR A 373 24.47 12.63 -2.73
C THR A 373 24.95 12.49 -1.29
N TYR A 374 24.54 11.42 -0.61
CA TYR A 374 25.04 11.08 0.72
C TYR A 374 25.56 9.64 0.74
N LYS A 375 26.10 9.23 1.88
CA LYS A 375 26.59 7.89 2.10
C LYS A 375 25.79 7.19 3.19
N GLU A 376 25.20 6.05 2.84
CA GLU A 376 24.55 5.18 3.80
C GLU A 376 25.58 4.23 4.43
N THR A 377 25.51 4.12 5.76
CA THR A 377 26.45 3.35 6.57
C THR A 377 25.80 2.08 7.15
N PHE A 378 24.48 2.02 7.18
CA PHE A 378 23.73 0.86 7.63
C PHE A 378 22.97 0.21 6.48
N LEU A 379 23.44 -0.97 6.05
CA LEU A 379 22.88 -1.69 4.91
C LEU A 379 22.10 -2.92 5.38
N LEU A 380 20.81 -2.98 5.05
CA LEU A 380 19.95 -4.14 5.32
C LEU A 380 19.40 -4.68 4.00
N HIS A 381 19.88 -5.85 3.60
CA HIS A 381 19.39 -6.55 2.40
C HIS A 381 18.48 -7.71 2.78
N TYR A 382 17.22 -7.64 2.35
CA TYR A 382 16.23 -8.68 2.58
C TYR A 382 16.08 -9.58 1.35
N ASN A 383 16.31 -10.89 1.54
CA ASN A 383 16.17 -11.91 0.49
C ASN A 383 15.06 -12.89 0.87
N PHE A 384 14.12 -13.13 -0.06
CA PHE A 384 13.01 -14.07 0.12
C PHE A 384 13.00 -15.13 -0.99
N PRO A 385 13.83 -16.20 -0.85
CA PRO A 385 13.87 -17.28 -1.83
C PRO A 385 12.57 -18.11 -1.85
N PRO A 386 12.28 -18.83 -2.96
CA PRO A 386 11.01 -19.56 -3.16
C PRO A 386 10.77 -20.74 -2.22
#